data_AF-A0A0M3J8C2-F1
#
_entry.id   AF-A0A0M3J8C2-F1
#
_cell.length_a   1.000
_cell.length_b   1.000
_cell.length_c   1.000
_cell.angle_alpha   90.00
_cell.angle_beta   90.00
_cell.angle_gamma   90.00
#
_symmetry.space_group_name_H-M   'P 1'
#
loop_
_entity.id
_entity.type
_entity.pdbx_description
1 polymer ?
#
loop_
_entity_poly.entity_id
_entity_poly.type
_entity_poly.pdbx_seq_one_letter_code
_entity_poly.pdbx_strand_id
1 'polypeptide(L)'
;MLSRVIPAHTNDVKCVFATSVGSIISGSRDGTVKIFSERAGDYMESLLIRQSNKLAVNSVTFYQNSSGWYIFAGRMDGSIAIFSSGRAEPIRVLNQHSNNGEFIFNFSLS
;
A
#
# COMPACT_ATOMS: atom_id res chain seq x y z
N MET A 1 -6.45 -25.61 -11.96
CA MET A 1 -5.95 -24.40 -11.26
C MET A 1 -4.89 -23.77 -12.17
N LEU A 2 -5.18 -22.62 -12.76
CA LEU A 2 -4.18 -21.88 -13.55
C LEU A 2 -3.46 -20.92 -12.61
N SER A 3 -2.15 -21.10 -12.43
CA SER A 3 -1.29 -20.09 -11.81
C SER A 3 -1.02 -18.97 -12.82
N ARG A 4 -0.89 -17.74 -12.33
CA ARG A 4 -0.58 -16.55 -13.13
C ARG A 4 0.57 -15.77 -12.50
N VAL A 5 1.32 -15.04 -13.33
CA VAL A 5 2.39 -14.13 -12.92
C VAL A 5 2.04 -12.73 -13.41
N ILE A 6 2.07 -11.76 -12.51
CA ILE A 6 1.76 -10.36 -12.82
C ILE A 6 3.08 -9.57 -12.80
N PRO A 7 3.50 -8.96 -13.92
CA PRO A 7 4.64 -8.04 -13.93
C PRO A 7 4.24 -6.73 -13.24
N ALA A 8 4.38 -6.69 -11.92
CA ALA A 8 3.86 -5.58 -11.11
C ALA A 8 4.79 -4.35 -11.12
N HIS A 9 6.09 -4.54 -10.90
CA HIS A 9 7.01 -3.46 -10.55
C HIS A 9 8.30 -3.51 -11.37
N THR A 10 8.99 -2.36 -11.47
CA THR A 10 10.30 -2.27 -12.18
C THR A 10 11.49 -2.57 -11.28
N ASN A 11 11.24 -2.82 -9.99
CA ASN A 11 12.23 -3.18 -8.98
C ASN A 11 11.59 -4.11 -7.94
N ASP A 12 12.39 -4.62 -6.99
CA ASP A 12 12.00 -5.59 -5.95
C ASP A 12 10.60 -5.35 -5.41
N VAL A 13 9.73 -6.35 -5.50
CA VAL A 13 8.46 -6.37 -4.77
C VAL A 13 8.79 -6.72 -3.32
N LYS A 14 8.56 -5.79 -2.39
CA LYS A 14 8.95 -5.93 -0.99
C LYS A 14 7.81 -6.44 -0.12
N CYS A 15 6.56 -6.22 -0.55
CA CYS A 15 5.37 -6.62 0.18
C CYS A 15 4.18 -6.83 -0.75
N VAL A 16 3.27 -7.72 -0.34
CA VAL A 16 1.98 -7.98 -1.00
C VAL A 16 0.91 -8.18 0.07
N PHE A 17 -0.31 -7.74 -0.22
CA PHE A 17 -1.47 -7.86 0.66
C PHE A 17 -2.72 -8.19 -0.17
N ALA A 18 -3.44 -9.25 0.21
CA ALA A 18 -4.73 -9.57 -0.38
C ALA A 18 -5.85 -8.99 0.48
N THR A 19 -6.70 -8.17 -0.13
CA THR A 19 -7.86 -7.56 0.55
C THR A 19 -9.03 -8.52 0.63
N SER A 20 -9.95 -8.30 1.57
CA SER A 20 -11.18 -9.08 1.70
C SER A 20 -12.11 -8.97 0.48
N VAL A 21 -11.96 -7.90 -0.31
CA VAL A 21 -12.71 -7.66 -1.55
C VAL A 21 -12.04 -8.25 -2.80
N GLY A 22 -11.00 -9.07 -2.62
CA GLY A 22 -10.33 -9.78 -3.72
C GLY A 22 -9.34 -8.94 -4.53
N SER A 23 -9.04 -7.70 -4.13
CA SER A 23 -7.94 -6.93 -4.74
C SER A 23 -6.59 -7.28 -4.10
N ILE A 24 -5.52 -7.21 -4.89
CA ILE A 24 -4.13 -7.40 -4.46
C ILE A 24 -3.45 -6.05 -4.40
N ILE A 25 -2.75 -5.76 -3.30
CA ILE A 25 -1.94 -4.55 -3.12
C ILE A 25 -0.49 -4.98 -3.02
N SER A 26 0.41 -4.27 -3.70
CA SER A 26 1.85 -4.55 -3.67
C SER A 26 2.64 -3.27 -3.52
N GLY A 27 3.77 -3.35 -2.80
CA GLY A 27 4.71 -2.24 -2.60
C GLY A 27 6.12 -2.64 -3.00
N SER A 28 6.88 -1.70 -3.58
CA SER A 28 8.18 -1.96 -4.19
C SER A 28 9.26 -0.94 -3.85
N ARG A 29 10.52 -1.37 -4.05
CA ARG A 29 11.70 -0.49 -4.07
C ARG A 29 11.63 0.58 -5.17
N ASP A 30 10.79 0.41 -6.20
CA ASP A 30 10.56 1.44 -7.22
C ASP A 30 9.82 2.69 -6.71
N GLY A 31 9.41 2.66 -5.44
CA GLY A 31 8.75 3.78 -4.76
C GLY A 31 7.26 3.87 -5.06
N THR A 32 6.63 2.77 -5.47
CA THR A 32 5.20 2.71 -5.77
C THR A 32 4.46 1.66 -4.95
N VAL A 33 3.17 1.92 -4.76
CA VAL A 33 2.17 0.93 -4.37
C VAL A 33 1.22 0.74 -5.54
N LYS A 34 0.99 -0.51 -5.94
CA LYS A 34 0.04 -0.87 -7.01
C LYS A 34 -1.08 -1.73 -6.47
N ILE A 35 -2.30 -1.43 -6.91
CA ILE A 35 -3.49 -2.23 -6.64
C ILE A 35 -3.87 -2.94 -7.93
N PHE A 36 -4.17 -4.22 -7.81
CA PHE A 36 -4.68 -5.06 -8.88
C PHE A 36 -6.06 -5.57 -8.49
N SER A 37 -6.99 -5.53 -9.43
CA SER A 37 -8.34 -6.05 -9.26
C SER A 37 -8.65 -7.04 -10.38
N GLU A 38 -9.48 -8.03 -10.07
CA GLU A 38 -9.90 -9.01 -11.07
C GLU A 38 -10.83 -8.35 -12.11
N ARG A 39 -10.49 -8.52 -13.39
CA ARG A 39 -11.30 -8.11 -14.53
C ARG A 39 -11.23 -9.17 -15.62
N ALA A 40 -12.37 -9.73 -15.98
CA ALA A 40 -12.50 -10.78 -17.00
C ALA A 40 -11.59 -12.01 -16.75
N GLY A 41 -11.47 -12.43 -15.48
CA GLY A 41 -10.67 -13.59 -15.09
C GLY A 41 -9.15 -13.36 -15.06
N ASP A 42 -8.70 -12.10 -15.11
CA ASP A 42 -7.30 -11.73 -14.93
C ASP A 42 -7.13 -10.56 -13.96
N TYR A 43 -5.96 -10.43 -13.34
CA TYR A 43 -5.65 -9.33 -12.43
C TYR A 43 -4.97 -8.20 -13.19
N MET A 44 -5.62 -7.04 -13.22
CA MET A 44 -5.11 -5.84 -13.90
C MET A 44 -4.88 -4.72 -12.89
N GLU A 45 -3.87 -3.89 -13.15
CA GLU A 45 -3.60 -2.70 -12.35
C GLU A 45 -4.80 -1.76 -12.40
N SER A 46 -5.42 -1.55 -11.24
CA SER A 46 -6.58 -0.66 -11.08
C SER A 46 -6.18 0.67 -10.45
N LEU A 47 -5.07 0.72 -9.70
CA LEU A 47 -4.55 1.95 -9.13
C LEU A 47 -3.03 1.92 -8.96
N LEU A 48 -2.41 3.08 -9.20
CA LEU A 48 -1.00 3.35 -8.93
C LEU A 48 -0.88 4.51 -7.93
N ILE A 49 -0.15 4.28 -6.84
CA ILE A 49 0.20 5.28 -5.85
C ILE A 49 1.71 5.49 -5.87
N ARG A 50 2.16 6.71 -6.14
CA ARG A 50 3.58 7.08 -6.15
C ARG A 50 3.95 7.69 -4.80
N GLN A 51 5.03 7.19 -4.19
CA GLN A 51 5.54 7.82 -2.98
C GLN A 51 6.33 9.08 -3.33
N SER A 52 6.22 10.10 -2.48
CA SER A 52 7.07 11.29 -2.54
C SER A 52 8.55 10.92 -2.55
N ASN A 53 9.35 11.58 -3.39
CA ASN A 53 10.79 11.34 -3.55
C ASN A 53 11.17 9.90 -3.92
N LYS A 54 10.25 9.10 -4.49
CA LYS A 54 10.47 7.69 -4.85
C LYS A 54 10.96 6.84 -3.67
N LEU A 55 10.53 7.16 -2.45
CA LEU A 55 10.86 6.37 -1.27
C LEU A 55 10.35 4.95 -1.43
N ALA A 56 11.26 3.97 -1.30
CA ALA A 56 10.93 2.55 -1.37
C ALA A 56 9.85 2.18 -0.35
N VAL A 57 8.91 1.33 -0.75
CA VAL A 57 7.83 0.83 0.11
C VAL A 57 8.23 -0.56 0.60
N ASN A 58 8.38 -0.70 1.91
CA ASN A 58 8.79 -1.94 2.55
C ASN A 58 7.60 -2.77 3.05
N SER A 59 6.50 -2.12 3.40
CA SER A 59 5.28 -2.78 3.88
C SER A 59 4.03 -2.02 3.44
N VAL A 60 2.93 -2.75 3.30
CA VAL A 60 1.60 -2.20 3.04
C VAL A 60 0.58 -2.87 3.93
N THR A 61 -0.44 -2.11 4.35
CA THR A 61 -1.68 -2.66 4.89
C THR A 61 -2.87 -1.88 4.37
N PHE A 62 -4.04 -2.47 4.51
CA PHE A 62 -5.29 -1.96 3.97
C PHE A 62 -6.37 -1.95 5.05
N TYR A 63 -7.17 -0.90 5.04
CA TYR A 63 -8.37 -0.80 5.86
C TYR A 63 -9.49 -0.22 5.00
N GLN A 64 -10.68 -0.77 5.10
CA GLN A 64 -11.85 -0.28 4.37
C GLN A 64 -13.07 -0.28 5.27
N ASN A 65 -13.88 0.77 5.13
CA ASN A 65 -15.18 0.90 5.75
C ASN A 65 -16.18 1.49 4.74
N SER A 66 -17.39 1.84 5.21
CA SER A 66 -18.45 2.39 4.37
C SER A 66 -18.11 3.73 3.72
N SER A 67 -17.14 4.48 4.26
CA SER A 67 -16.72 5.79 3.74
C SER A 67 -15.59 5.69 2.70
N GLY A 68 -15.00 4.52 2.50
CA GLY A 68 -13.94 4.30 1.53
C GLY A 68 -12.80 3.43 2.09
N TRP A 69 -11.66 3.50 1.41
CA TRP A 69 -10.49 2.72 1.77
C TRP A 69 -9.31 3.60 2.18
N TYR A 70 -8.42 2.98 2.95
CA TYR A 70 -7.14 3.50 3.37
C TYR A 70 -6.03 2.50 3.04
N ILE A 71 -4.91 3.04 2.55
CA ILE A 71 -3.66 2.29 2.38
C ILE A 71 -2.60 2.95 3.22
N PHE A 72 -1.88 2.15 4.00
CA PHE A 72 -0.75 2.60 4.77
C PHE A 72 0.51 2.00 4.16
N ALA A 73 1.40 2.86 3.66
CA ALA A 73 2.67 2.47 3.07
C ALA A 73 3.80 2.77 4.06
N GLY A 74 4.43 1.72 4.58
CA GLY A 74 5.66 1.83 5.37
C GLY A 74 6.85 2.04 4.44
N ARG A 75 7.52 3.19 4.59
CA ARG A 75 8.57 3.65 3.67
C ARG A 75 9.97 3.40 4.23
N MET A 76 10.97 3.46 3.35
CA MET A 76 12.38 3.26 3.68
C MET A 76 12.97 4.31 4.64
N ASP A 77 12.39 5.51 4.70
CA ASP A 77 12.81 6.58 5.62
C ASP A 77 12.22 6.43 7.04
N GLY A 78 11.54 5.31 7.32
CA GLY A 78 10.85 5.07 8.59
C GLY A 78 9.49 5.76 8.69
N SER A 79 9.05 6.49 7.66
CA SER A 79 7.73 7.10 7.68
C SER A 79 6.62 6.13 7.26
N ILE A 80 5.40 6.40 7.70
CA ILE A 80 4.18 5.74 7.21
C ILE A 80 3.34 6.78 6.49
N ALA A 81 3.11 6.58 5.19
CA ALA A 81 2.19 7.42 4.44
C ALA A 81 0.80 6.79 4.36
N ILE A 82 -0.21 7.59 4.64
CA ILE A 82 -1.61 7.19 4.68
C ILE A 82 -2.30 7.79 3.46
N PHE A 83 -2.83 6.94 2.61
CA PHE A 83 -3.61 7.30 1.43
C PHE A 83 -5.07 6.96 1.67
N SER A 84 -5.97 7.73 1.07
CA SER A 84 -7.42 7.50 1.10
C SER A 84 -7.97 7.54 -0.32
N SER A 85 -9.07 6.81 -0.55
CA SER A 85 -9.77 6.77 -1.83
C SER A 85 -10.05 8.18 -2.39
N GLY A 86 -9.73 8.39 -3.66
CA GLY A 86 -9.98 9.66 -4.37
C GLY A 86 -8.92 10.74 -4.15
N ARG A 87 -7.81 10.44 -3.48
CA ARG A 87 -6.68 11.37 -3.31
C ARG A 87 -5.40 10.81 -3.93
N ALA A 88 -4.72 11.66 -4.71
CA ALA A 88 -3.44 11.31 -5.32
C ALA A 88 -2.28 11.38 -4.31
N GLU A 89 -2.35 12.32 -3.38
CA GLU A 89 -1.34 12.57 -2.35
C GLU A 89 -1.74 11.97 -1.00
N PRO A 90 -0.78 11.64 -0.12
CA PRO A 90 -1.09 11.11 1.19
C PRO A 90 -1.86 12.14 2.03
N ILE A 91 -2.91 11.70 2.73
CA ILE A 91 -3.66 12.54 3.67
C ILE A 91 -2.88 12.80 4.96
N ARG A 92 -1.87 11.97 5.24
CA ARG A 92 -1.00 12.09 6.39
C ARG A 92 0.29 11.31 6.16
N VAL A 93 1.38 11.82 6.71
CA VAL A 93 2.66 11.11 6.82
C VAL A 93 3.06 11.08 8.30
N LEU A 94 3.26 9.88 8.85
CA LEU A 94 3.71 9.66 10.21
C LEU A 94 5.22 9.45 10.20
N ASN A 95 5.99 10.33 10.85
CA ASN A 95 7.46 10.29 10.86
C ASN A 95 8.05 9.75 12.18
N GLN A 96 7.23 9.03 12.95
CA GLN A 96 7.54 8.70 14.35
C GLN A 96 8.48 7.50 14.52
N HIS A 97 8.72 6.69 13.47
CA HIS A 97 9.67 5.57 13.54
C HIS A 97 11.10 5.97 13.14
N SER A 98 11.48 7.22 13.38
CA SER A 98 12.84 7.72 13.21
C SER A 98 13.73 7.28 14.39
N ASN A 99 14.08 5.99 14.43
CA ASN A 99 14.98 5.33 15.41
C ASN A 99 14.63 5.47 16.91
N ASN A 100 14.46 4.32 17.57
CA ASN A 100 14.50 4.09 19.03
C ASN A 100 13.44 4.75 19.94
N GLY A 101 12.16 4.47 19.71
CA GLY A 101 11.14 4.64 20.75
C GLY A 101 9.97 3.68 20.53
N GLU A 102 9.80 2.72 21.43
CA GLU A 102 8.62 1.85 21.50
C GLU A 102 7.34 2.69 21.55
N PHE A 103 6.40 2.55 20.62
CA PHE A 103 5.03 3.01 20.89
C PHE A 103 3.97 2.18 20.15
N ILE A 104 2.86 1.98 20.88
CA ILE A 104 1.70 1.15 20.54
C ILE A 104 0.70 2.01 19.75
N PHE A 105 0.26 1.52 18.59
CA PHE A 105 -0.88 2.11 17.87
C PHE A 105 -2.19 1.61 18.49
N ASN A 106 -2.94 2.51 19.13
CA ASN A 106 -4.35 2.28 19.40
C ASN A 106 -5.17 2.72 18.19
N PHE A 107 -5.63 1.75 17.40
CA PHE A 107 -6.72 1.98 16.47
C PHE A 107 -8.04 1.91 17.26
N SER A 108 -8.55 3.04 17.74
CA SER A 108 -9.98 3.14 18.06
C SER A 108 -10.73 3.47 16.78
N LEU A 109 -11.26 2.44 16.14
CA LEU A 109 -12.27 2.61 15.10
C LEU A 109 -13.62 2.66 15.84
N SER A 110 -14.24 3.84 15.89
CA SER A 110 -15.65 4.00 16.29
C SER A 110 -16.57 3.58 15.15
#